data_AF-F6GWT6-F1
#
_entry.id   AF-F6GWT6-F1
#
_cell.length_a   1.000
_cell.length_b   1.000
_cell.length_c   1.000
_cell.angle_alpha   90.00
_cell.angle_beta   90.00
_cell.angle_gamma   90.00
#
_symmetry.space_group_name_H-M   'P 1'
#
loop_
_entity.id
_entity.type
_entity.pdbx_description
1 polymer ?
#
loop_
_entity_poly.entity_id
_entity_poly.type
_entity_poly.pdbx_seq_one_letter_code
_entity_poly.pdbx_strand_id
1 'polypeptide(L)'
;MDIEQKKAIIDDLDRFVRRKKFYNKVGRAWKRGYLLYGPPGTGKSNDSYDYTGDWGFITLKHPATFDTMAMDPELKKAIIDDLNRFVARKEYYKRVGKPWKRGYLLYGPPGTGKSSLIAAMANYLKFDIYHVELNSIRSDNELKQILVSTTSKSMIVIEDIDCNAETRDRGDFLDLYEPTIAKVLTLSGILNFTDGLWSSCGEQRIIVFTTNHKDRLAPALLRPGRMDMHIYMSYCTYDGFKTLASNYLGVTDHPLFGEIETLLKNTEVSPAEIGEELMRSDDADVALGGLVEFINRKKIEGNRMEGRENDDEHEVSGEGSGEE
;
A
#
# COMPACT_ATOMS: atom_id res chain seq x y z
N MET A 1 42.32 5.26 -3.76
CA MET A 1 41.61 4.33 -2.86
C MET A 1 42.65 3.54 -2.10
N ASP A 2 42.72 3.79 -0.80
CA ASP A 2 43.66 3.14 0.09
C ASP A 2 43.32 1.65 0.29
N ILE A 3 44.32 0.85 0.68
CA ILE A 3 44.22 -0.60 0.88
C ILE A 3 43.13 -0.93 1.91
N GLU A 4 42.96 -0.10 2.95
CA GLU A 4 41.90 -0.28 3.94
C GLU A 4 40.49 -0.10 3.35
N GLN A 5 40.29 0.89 2.46
CA GLN A 5 39.00 1.09 1.79
C GLN A 5 38.64 -0.10 0.87
N LYS A 6 39.63 -0.68 0.20
CA LYS A 6 39.42 -1.89 -0.61
C LYS A 6 39.06 -3.10 0.27
N LYS A 7 39.70 -3.22 1.43
CA LYS A 7 39.48 -4.32 2.37
C LYS A 7 38.07 -4.26 3.00
N ALA A 8 37.62 -3.07 3.38
CA ALA A 8 36.25 -2.85 3.88
C ALA A 8 35.18 -3.23 2.84
N ILE A 9 35.37 -2.86 1.57
CA ILE A 9 34.45 -3.22 0.48
C ILE A 9 34.43 -4.74 0.25
N ILE A 10 35.59 -5.38 0.29
CA ILE A 10 35.70 -6.84 0.11
C ILE A 10 35.04 -7.57 1.29
N ASP A 11 35.26 -7.14 2.53
CA ASP A 11 34.66 -7.76 3.71
C ASP A 11 33.13 -7.60 3.75
N ASP A 12 32.60 -6.46 3.27
CA ASP A 12 31.16 -6.25 3.09
C ASP A 12 30.59 -7.13 1.97
N LEU A 13 31.30 -7.27 0.84
CA LEU A 13 30.92 -8.20 -0.23
C LEU A 13 30.91 -9.66 0.24
N ASP A 14 31.91 -10.05 1.04
CA ASP A 14 32.06 -11.42 1.52
C ASP A 14 30.99 -11.76 2.56
N ARG A 15 30.63 -10.80 3.44
CA ARG A 15 29.46 -10.91 4.33
C ARG A 15 28.16 -11.03 3.53
N PHE A 16 28.00 -10.22 2.48
CA PHE A 16 26.84 -10.27 1.60
C PHE A 16 26.70 -11.62 0.88
N VAL A 17 27.80 -12.16 0.33
CA VAL A 17 27.82 -13.47 -0.34
C VAL A 17 27.52 -14.61 0.64
N ARG A 18 28.04 -14.53 1.87
CA ARG A 18 27.76 -15.52 2.93
C ARG A 18 26.29 -15.49 3.36
N ARG A 19 25.69 -14.31 3.53
CA ARG A 19 24.23 -14.17 3.74
C ARG A 19 23.43 -14.76 2.58
N LYS A 20 23.80 -14.47 1.34
CA LYS A 20 23.10 -15.00 0.15
C LYS A 20 23.15 -16.53 0.08
N LYS A 21 24.25 -17.16 0.50
CA LYS A 21 24.37 -18.63 0.63
C LYS A 21 23.49 -19.20 1.76
N PHE A 22 23.35 -18.49 2.87
CA PHE A 22 22.43 -18.87 3.95
C PHE A 22 20.97 -18.83 3.48
N TYR A 23 20.55 -17.74 2.84
CA TYR A 23 19.18 -17.59 2.29
C TYR A 23 18.85 -18.61 1.19
N ASN A 24 19.80 -18.94 0.31
CA ASN A 24 19.62 -20.01 -0.67
C ASN A 24 19.49 -21.41 -0.02
N LYS A 25 20.04 -21.61 1.18
CA LYS A 25 19.94 -22.88 1.93
C LYS A 25 18.53 -23.08 2.53
N VAL A 26 17.79 -22.00 2.78
CA VAL A 26 16.38 -22.02 3.25
C VAL A 26 15.39 -22.35 2.11
N GLY A 27 15.85 -22.46 0.86
CA GLY A 27 15.06 -22.83 -0.31
C GLY A 27 14.45 -24.24 -0.33
N ARG A 28 14.39 -24.95 0.80
CA ARG A 28 13.79 -26.28 0.93
C ARG A 28 12.80 -26.37 2.10
N ALA A 29 11.69 -25.63 1.99
CA ALA A 29 10.47 -25.89 2.78
C ALA A 29 9.23 -25.35 2.04
N TRP A 30 8.91 -25.94 0.89
CA TRP A 30 7.74 -25.58 0.09
C TRP A 30 6.47 -26.25 0.64
N LYS A 31 5.68 -25.53 1.47
CA LYS A 31 4.24 -25.75 1.64
C LYS A 31 3.48 -24.44 2.00
N ARG A 32 2.98 -23.76 0.96
CA ARG A 32 1.76 -22.90 0.92
C ARG A 32 1.74 -21.58 1.73
N GLY A 33 2.66 -20.66 1.48
CA GLY A 33 2.58 -19.24 1.91
C GLY A 33 3.65 -18.41 1.19
N TYR A 34 3.55 -17.08 1.21
CA TYR A 34 4.62 -16.17 0.79
C TYR A 34 5.32 -15.60 2.02
N LEU A 35 6.58 -15.17 1.87
CA LEU A 35 7.33 -14.61 2.98
C LEU A 35 7.02 -13.12 3.10
N LEU A 36 6.70 -12.67 4.31
CA LEU A 36 6.65 -11.26 4.67
C LEU A 36 7.94 -10.91 5.41
N TYR A 37 8.77 -10.10 4.80
CA TYR A 37 9.97 -9.54 5.40
C TYR A 37 9.67 -8.19 6.01
N GLY A 38 10.16 -7.96 7.22
CA GLY A 38 10.00 -6.70 7.95
C GLY A 38 11.26 -6.33 8.75
N PRO A 39 11.26 -5.15 9.39
CA PRO A 39 12.41 -4.63 10.14
C PRO A 39 12.86 -5.60 11.25
N PRO A 40 14.07 -5.40 11.81
CA PRO A 40 14.60 -6.27 12.85
C PRO A 40 13.62 -6.48 14.01
N GLY A 41 13.36 -7.75 14.36
CA GLY A 41 12.31 -8.15 15.31
C GLY A 41 11.07 -8.78 14.65
N THR A 42 10.92 -8.68 13.33
CA THR A 42 9.83 -9.32 12.58
C THR A 42 10.03 -10.82 12.45
N GLY A 43 9.30 -11.62 13.24
CA GLY A 43 9.33 -13.10 13.14
C GLY A 43 10.59 -13.72 13.74
N LYS A 44 10.47 -14.27 14.95
CA LYS A 44 11.51 -15.10 15.57
C LYS A 44 11.22 -16.56 15.27
N SER A 45 12.13 -17.26 14.60
CA SER A 45 12.18 -18.73 14.71
C SER A 45 12.63 -19.08 16.14
N ASN A 46 11.96 -20.04 16.77
CA ASN A 46 12.19 -20.44 18.18
C ASN A 46 13.59 -21.01 18.49
N ASP A 47 14.49 -21.08 17.51
CA ASP A 47 15.85 -21.58 17.71
C ASP A 47 16.85 -20.46 17.39
N SER A 48 17.72 -20.20 18.37
CA SER A 48 18.87 -19.28 18.41
C SER A 48 18.61 -17.83 18.85
N TYR A 49 19.21 -17.50 19.99
CA TYR A 49 19.48 -16.15 20.47
C TYR A 49 20.57 -15.50 19.57
N ASP A 50 20.23 -15.14 18.34
CA ASP A 50 21.09 -14.27 17.54
C ASP A 50 20.58 -12.82 17.65
N TYR A 51 21.30 -12.02 18.43
CA TYR A 51 21.18 -10.55 18.50
C TYR A 51 21.77 -9.91 17.22
N THR A 52 21.37 -10.39 16.04
CA THR A 52 21.70 -9.73 14.78
C THR A 52 20.55 -8.80 14.44
N GLY A 53 20.81 -7.51 14.27
CA GLY A 53 19.86 -6.50 13.80
C GLY A 53 19.43 -6.70 12.35
N ASP A 54 19.07 -7.93 11.99
CA ASP A 54 18.75 -8.37 10.65
C ASP A 54 17.24 -8.40 10.42
N TRP A 55 16.84 -8.11 9.19
CA TRP A 55 15.47 -8.26 8.72
C TRP A 55 15.01 -9.71 8.93
N GLY A 56 13.90 -9.86 9.62
CA GLY A 56 13.28 -11.17 9.85
C GLY A 56 12.15 -11.42 8.87
N PHE A 57 11.64 -12.66 8.85
CA PHE A 57 10.55 -13.05 7.98
C PHE A 57 9.51 -13.88 8.73
N ILE A 58 8.26 -13.76 8.29
CA ILE A 58 7.18 -14.67 8.66
C ILE A 58 6.59 -15.31 7.42
N THR A 59 6.09 -16.54 7.55
CA THR A 59 5.23 -17.12 6.50
C THR A 59 3.85 -16.48 6.61
N LEU A 60 3.53 -15.58 5.69
CA LEU A 60 2.22 -14.92 5.66
C LEU A 60 1.25 -15.76 4.83
N LYS A 61 0.08 -16.02 5.40
CA LYS A 61 -1.07 -16.63 4.73
C LYS A 61 -2.24 -15.66 4.80
N HIS A 62 -2.17 -14.60 4.00
CA HIS A 62 -3.29 -13.66 3.91
C HIS A 62 -4.41 -14.30 3.07
N PRO A 63 -5.68 -14.28 3.53
CA PRO A 63 -6.80 -14.89 2.80
C PRO A 63 -7.25 -14.09 1.56
N ALA A 64 -6.66 -12.92 1.31
CA ALA A 64 -7.15 -12.01 0.27
C ALA A 64 -6.74 -12.53 -1.11
N THR A 65 -7.72 -12.63 -1.99
CA THR A 65 -7.57 -12.95 -3.40
C THR A 65 -8.33 -11.92 -4.23
N PHE A 66 -8.12 -11.91 -5.55
CA PHE A 66 -8.92 -11.07 -6.44
C PHE A 66 -10.41 -11.45 -6.41
N ASP A 67 -10.75 -12.70 -6.10
CA ASP A 67 -12.13 -13.18 -6.01
C ASP A 67 -12.82 -12.64 -4.76
N THR A 68 -12.13 -12.64 -3.61
CA THR A 68 -12.67 -12.12 -2.35
C THR A 68 -12.68 -10.58 -2.27
N MET A 69 -12.12 -9.89 -3.26
CA MET A 69 -11.95 -8.44 -3.23
C MET A 69 -13.18 -7.71 -3.77
N ALA A 70 -13.76 -6.88 -2.91
CA ALA A 70 -14.80 -5.93 -3.26
C ALA A 70 -14.20 -4.75 -4.03
N MET A 71 -14.29 -4.80 -5.36
CA MET A 71 -13.82 -3.75 -6.24
C MET A 71 -14.54 -3.83 -7.59
N ASP A 72 -14.44 -2.75 -8.35
CA ASP A 72 -14.96 -2.70 -9.72
C ASP A 72 -14.39 -3.84 -10.60
N PRO A 73 -15.25 -4.60 -11.32
CA PRO A 73 -14.81 -5.72 -12.15
C PRO A 73 -13.87 -5.32 -13.30
N GLU A 74 -14.05 -4.13 -13.90
CA GLU A 74 -13.20 -3.66 -14.99
C GLU A 74 -11.81 -3.29 -14.48
N LEU A 75 -11.74 -2.58 -13.35
CA LEU A 75 -10.49 -2.26 -12.67
C LEU A 75 -9.76 -3.54 -12.22
N LYS A 76 -10.49 -4.51 -11.66
CA LYS A 76 -9.95 -5.83 -11.27
C LYS A 76 -9.28 -6.51 -12.45
N LYS A 77 -9.98 -6.56 -13.59
CA LYS A 77 -9.46 -7.14 -14.84
C LYS A 77 -8.23 -6.38 -15.35
N ALA A 78 -8.26 -5.05 -15.35
CA ALA A 78 -7.15 -4.23 -15.80
C ALA A 78 -5.86 -4.48 -14.99
N ILE A 79 -5.98 -4.66 -13.67
CA ILE A 79 -4.86 -4.98 -12.79
C ILE A 79 -4.31 -6.37 -13.12
N ILE A 80 -5.18 -7.38 -13.21
CA ILE A 80 -4.78 -8.76 -13.55
C ILE A 80 -4.07 -8.80 -14.90
N ASP A 81 -4.61 -8.12 -15.91
CA ASP A 81 -4.02 -8.05 -17.25
C ASP A 81 -2.64 -7.37 -17.23
N ASP A 82 -2.46 -6.31 -16.44
CA ASP A 82 -1.16 -5.65 -16.29
C ASP A 82 -0.12 -6.54 -15.58
N LEU A 83 -0.54 -7.27 -14.53
CA LEU A 83 0.32 -8.22 -13.83
C LEU A 83 0.76 -9.37 -14.74
N ASN A 84 -0.17 -9.95 -15.49
CA ASN A 84 0.13 -11.01 -16.46
C ASN A 84 1.07 -10.51 -17.55
N ARG A 85 0.82 -9.30 -18.05
CA ARG A 85 1.68 -8.64 -19.03
C ARG A 85 3.09 -8.41 -18.48
N PHE A 86 3.22 -7.99 -17.23
CA PHE A 86 4.52 -7.79 -16.58
C PHE A 86 5.32 -9.09 -16.48
N VAL A 87 4.67 -10.17 -16.02
CA VAL A 87 5.29 -11.50 -15.85
C VAL A 87 5.71 -12.10 -17.20
N ALA A 88 4.91 -11.93 -18.25
CA ALA A 88 5.16 -12.52 -19.57
C ALA A 88 6.26 -11.79 -20.37
N ARG A 89 6.75 -10.63 -19.92
CA ARG A 89 7.57 -9.72 -20.74
C ARG A 89 9.06 -9.70 -20.40
N LYS A 90 9.62 -10.73 -19.75
CA LYS A 90 11.06 -10.82 -19.41
C LYS A 90 11.97 -10.44 -20.58
N GLU A 91 11.78 -11.09 -21.72
CA GLU A 91 12.61 -10.91 -22.93
C GLU A 91 12.41 -9.52 -23.55
N TYR A 92 11.21 -8.96 -23.43
CA TYR A 92 10.92 -7.60 -23.86
C TYR A 92 11.76 -6.59 -23.06
N TYR A 93 11.72 -6.66 -21.71
CA TYR A 93 12.50 -5.78 -20.84
C TYR A 93 14.00 -5.89 -21.14
N LYS A 94 14.51 -7.13 -21.29
CA LYS A 94 15.90 -7.39 -21.67
C LYS A 94 16.27 -6.77 -23.02
N ARG A 95 15.42 -6.94 -24.05
CA ARG A 95 15.67 -6.44 -25.40
C ARG A 95 15.71 -4.91 -25.45
N VAL A 96 14.84 -4.23 -24.70
CA VAL A 96 14.80 -2.76 -24.66
C VAL A 96 15.78 -2.15 -23.66
N GLY A 97 16.61 -2.96 -23.00
CA GLY A 97 17.60 -2.51 -22.03
C GLY A 97 17.01 -1.87 -20.76
N LYS A 98 15.78 -2.24 -20.39
CA LYS A 98 15.11 -1.70 -19.19
C LYS A 98 15.13 -2.71 -18.04
N PRO A 99 15.30 -2.25 -16.78
CA PRO A 99 15.15 -3.12 -15.62
C PRO A 99 13.76 -3.78 -15.60
N TRP A 100 13.70 -5.08 -15.32
CA TRP A 100 12.43 -5.82 -15.27
C TRP A 100 11.71 -5.58 -13.95
N LYS A 101 11.18 -4.37 -13.83
CA LYS A 101 10.41 -3.87 -12.69
C LYS A 101 9.10 -3.22 -13.14
N ARG A 102 8.14 -3.14 -12.22
CA ARG A 102 6.85 -2.45 -12.40
C ARG A 102 6.48 -1.72 -11.12
N GLY A 103 6.11 -0.44 -11.24
CA GLY A 103 5.65 0.37 -10.11
C GLY A 103 4.14 0.54 -10.08
N TYR A 104 3.53 0.35 -8.91
CA TYR A 104 2.12 0.60 -8.63
C TYR A 104 1.97 1.68 -7.56
N LEU A 105 0.99 2.57 -7.75
CA LEU A 105 0.53 3.50 -6.74
C LEU A 105 -0.93 3.17 -6.41
N LEU A 106 -1.20 2.75 -5.18
CA LEU A 106 -2.54 2.54 -4.65
C LEU A 106 -2.93 3.76 -3.84
N TYR A 107 -4.04 4.42 -4.18
CA TYR A 107 -4.46 5.61 -3.48
C TYR A 107 -5.98 5.67 -3.28
N GLY A 108 -6.42 6.35 -2.23
CA GLY A 108 -7.84 6.54 -1.92
C GLY A 108 -8.09 6.53 -0.42
N PRO A 109 -9.36 6.69 0.00
CA PRO A 109 -9.75 6.78 1.41
C PRO A 109 -9.26 5.60 2.27
N PRO A 110 -9.15 5.78 3.60
CA PRO A 110 -8.92 4.65 4.50
C PRO A 110 -10.04 3.61 4.40
N GLY A 111 -9.73 2.34 4.67
CA GLY A 111 -10.74 1.26 4.65
C GLY A 111 -11.16 0.77 3.26
N THR A 112 -10.55 1.23 2.17
CA THR A 112 -10.88 0.80 0.79
C THR A 112 -10.10 -0.42 0.30
N GLY A 113 -9.28 -1.04 1.17
CA GLY A 113 -8.63 -2.31 0.87
C GLY A 113 -7.29 -2.22 0.12
N LYS A 114 -6.57 -1.09 0.22
CA LYS A 114 -5.21 -0.92 -0.35
C LYS A 114 -4.25 -2.06 0.03
N SER A 115 -4.11 -2.35 1.32
CA SER A 115 -3.25 -3.45 1.80
C SER A 115 -3.81 -4.84 1.45
N SER A 116 -5.14 -5.00 1.40
CA SER A 116 -5.77 -6.23 0.91
C SER A 116 -5.46 -6.49 -0.57
N LEU A 117 -5.35 -5.44 -1.40
CA LEU A 117 -4.99 -5.54 -2.81
C LEU A 117 -3.55 -5.98 -2.98
N ILE A 118 -2.62 -5.43 -2.19
CA ILE A 118 -1.23 -5.89 -2.14
C ILE A 118 -1.17 -7.40 -1.85
N ALA A 119 -1.90 -7.86 -0.83
CA ALA A 119 -1.96 -9.27 -0.48
C ALA A 119 -2.55 -10.13 -1.62
N ALA A 120 -3.62 -9.68 -2.27
CA ALA A 120 -4.22 -10.37 -3.42
C ALA A 120 -3.26 -10.47 -4.62
N MET A 121 -2.54 -9.40 -4.94
CA MET A 121 -1.52 -9.38 -6.00
C MET A 121 -0.37 -10.35 -5.69
N ALA A 122 0.14 -10.34 -4.45
CA ALA A 122 1.19 -11.26 -4.02
C ALA A 122 0.73 -12.73 -4.06
N ASN A 123 -0.51 -13.00 -3.62
CA ASN A 123 -1.12 -14.32 -3.70
C ASN A 123 -1.31 -14.81 -5.13
N TYR A 124 -1.71 -13.91 -6.04
CA TYR A 124 -1.89 -14.21 -7.46
C TYR A 124 -0.56 -14.56 -8.12
N LEU A 125 0.47 -13.76 -7.88
CA LEU A 125 1.79 -13.92 -8.49
C LEU A 125 2.69 -14.95 -7.80
N LYS A 126 2.37 -15.34 -6.56
CA LYS A 126 3.24 -16.11 -5.66
C LYS A 126 4.57 -15.39 -5.41
N PHE A 127 4.49 -14.08 -5.13
CA PHE A 127 5.64 -13.24 -4.83
C PHE A 127 5.81 -13.08 -3.32
N ASP A 128 7.06 -12.98 -2.87
CA ASP A 128 7.38 -12.61 -1.49
C ASP A 128 7.16 -11.11 -1.28
N ILE A 129 6.65 -10.72 -0.11
CA ILE A 129 6.40 -9.33 0.26
C ILE A 129 7.53 -8.83 1.15
N TYR A 130 8.09 -7.68 0.78
CA TYR A 130 9.05 -6.92 1.60
C TYR A 130 8.35 -5.65 2.05
N HIS A 131 7.92 -5.62 3.31
CA HIS A 131 7.22 -4.48 3.88
C HIS A 131 8.22 -3.49 4.46
N VAL A 132 8.25 -2.28 3.90
CA VAL A 132 9.25 -1.26 4.20
C VAL A 132 8.59 -0.10 4.93
N GLU A 133 8.76 -0.07 6.24
CA GLU A 133 8.31 1.03 7.09
C GLU A 133 9.30 2.20 7.03
N LEU A 134 8.94 3.27 6.33
CA LEU A 134 9.84 4.42 6.13
C LEU A 134 10.30 5.06 7.44
N ASN A 135 9.43 5.08 8.46
CA ASN A 135 9.72 5.64 9.78
C ASN A 135 10.80 4.86 10.53
N SER A 136 11.00 3.57 10.21
CA SER A 136 11.98 2.71 10.86
C SER A 136 13.40 2.89 10.30
N ILE A 137 13.53 3.53 9.14
CA ILE A 137 14.79 3.60 8.38
C ILE A 137 15.55 4.87 8.74
N ARG A 138 16.79 4.70 9.21
CA ARG A 138 17.62 5.79 9.72
C ARG A 138 18.51 6.43 8.66
N SER A 139 18.66 5.81 7.49
CA SER A 139 19.50 6.34 6.41
C SER A 139 19.14 5.81 5.02
N ASP A 140 19.46 6.58 3.98
CA ASP A 140 19.38 6.14 2.58
C ASP A 140 20.21 4.88 2.30
N ASN A 141 21.29 4.65 3.06
CA ASN A 141 22.13 3.46 2.90
C ASN A 141 21.39 2.20 3.38
N GLU A 142 20.65 2.29 4.47
CA GLU A 142 19.82 1.20 4.99
C GLU A 142 18.71 0.82 3.99
N LEU A 143 18.04 1.82 3.40
CA LEU A 143 17.08 1.60 2.32
C LEU A 143 17.72 0.89 1.09
N LYS A 144 18.94 1.27 0.72
CA LYS A 144 19.69 0.59 -0.37
C LYS A 144 20.03 -0.85 0.00
N GLN A 145 20.43 -1.13 1.24
CA GLN A 145 20.74 -2.50 1.68
C GLN A 145 19.49 -3.39 1.63
N ILE A 146 18.34 -2.88 2.06
CA ILE A 146 17.05 -3.59 1.94
C ILE A 146 16.80 -3.97 0.47
N LEU A 147 16.92 -3.00 -0.44
CA LEU A 147 16.74 -3.23 -1.88
C LEU A 147 17.64 -4.33 -2.45
N VAL A 148 18.94 -4.26 -2.14
CA VAL A 148 19.94 -5.20 -2.68
C VAL A 148 19.78 -6.60 -2.08
N SER A 149 19.24 -6.69 -0.86
CA SER A 149 18.99 -7.97 -0.19
C SER A 149 17.69 -8.66 -0.63
N THR A 150 16.75 -7.94 -1.27
CA THR A 150 15.52 -8.55 -1.77
C THR A 150 15.77 -9.55 -2.90
N THR A 151 14.98 -10.63 -2.92
CA THR A 151 15.10 -11.69 -3.92
C THR A 151 14.35 -11.37 -5.22
N SER A 152 14.51 -12.22 -6.24
CA SER A 152 13.69 -12.14 -7.46
C SER A 152 12.28 -12.66 -7.19
N LYS A 153 11.27 -12.24 -7.98
CA LYS A 153 9.85 -12.51 -7.69
C LYS A 153 9.41 -11.92 -6.34
N SER A 154 9.73 -10.65 -6.16
CA SER A 154 9.46 -9.90 -4.94
C SER A 154 8.52 -8.72 -5.20
N MET A 155 7.72 -8.41 -4.19
CA MET A 155 6.89 -7.23 -4.09
C MET A 155 7.41 -6.39 -2.92
N ILE A 156 7.93 -5.19 -3.22
CA ILE A 156 8.36 -4.24 -2.20
C ILE A 156 7.23 -3.27 -1.95
N VAL A 157 6.78 -3.19 -0.70
CA VAL A 157 5.64 -2.38 -0.29
C VAL A 157 6.14 -1.25 0.58
N ILE A 158 5.79 -0.03 0.19
CA ILE A 158 6.05 1.19 0.95
C ILE A 158 4.69 1.82 1.23
N GLU A 159 4.23 1.68 2.48
CA GLU A 159 2.93 2.20 2.89
C GLU A 159 3.01 3.68 3.32
N ASP A 160 1.89 4.40 3.15
CA ASP A 160 1.61 5.74 3.68
C ASP A 160 2.69 6.79 3.38
N ILE A 161 3.02 6.94 2.10
CA ILE A 161 4.07 7.87 1.65
C ILE A 161 3.71 9.37 1.79
N ASP A 162 2.49 9.69 2.18
CA ASP A 162 1.97 11.05 2.45
C ASP A 162 2.19 11.52 3.90
N CYS A 163 2.41 10.62 4.86
CA CYS A 163 2.54 10.98 6.28
C CYS A 163 3.78 11.84 6.62
N ASN A 164 4.75 11.98 5.70
CA ASN A 164 5.97 12.77 5.90
C ASN A 164 5.89 14.22 5.38
N ALA A 165 4.77 14.64 4.79
CA ALA A 165 4.62 16.00 4.24
C ALA A 165 4.00 17.00 5.24
N GLU A 166 3.22 16.54 6.21
CA GLU A 166 2.45 17.41 7.12
C GLU A 166 3.32 18.19 8.12
N THR A 167 4.58 17.81 8.33
CA THR A 167 5.50 18.56 9.22
C THR A 167 6.06 19.84 8.58
N ARG A 168 5.55 20.28 7.41
CA ARG A 168 6.14 21.39 6.65
C ARG A 168 5.26 22.65 6.53
N ASP A 169 3.97 22.57 6.87
CA ASP A 169 3.03 23.68 6.56
C ASP A 169 2.37 24.34 7.78
N ARG A 170 2.83 24.02 9.00
CA ARG A 170 2.60 24.87 10.16
C ARG A 170 3.89 25.64 10.43
N GLY A 171 3.95 26.85 9.88
CA GLY A 171 5.04 27.77 10.16
C GLY A 171 5.08 28.09 11.65
N ASP A 172 6.16 27.73 12.32
CA ASP A 172 6.56 28.34 13.57
C ASP A 172 8.00 28.82 13.46
N PHE A 173 8.16 30.11 13.73
CA PHE A 173 9.37 30.92 13.63
C PHE A 173 10.41 30.57 14.72
N LEU A 174 10.48 29.31 15.18
CA LEU A 174 11.15 28.92 16.42
C LEU A 174 12.03 27.65 16.37
N ASP A 175 12.62 27.29 15.23
CA ASP A 175 13.50 26.09 15.14
C ASP A 175 14.99 26.44 14.95
N LEU A 176 15.51 27.41 15.70
CA LEU A 176 16.94 27.76 15.66
C LEU A 176 17.82 27.00 16.68
N TYR A 177 17.28 26.13 17.54
CA TYR A 177 18.11 25.53 18.61
C TYR A 177 17.79 24.08 18.99
N GLU A 178 17.32 23.25 18.06
CA GLU A 178 17.34 21.80 18.29
C GLU A 178 17.64 21.02 16.99
N PRO A 179 18.78 20.31 16.87
CA PRO A 179 19.03 19.41 15.75
C PRO A 179 18.27 18.10 16.02
N THR A 180 16.93 18.15 16.09
CA THR A 180 16.10 16.97 16.25
C THR A 180 16.13 16.18 14.93
N ILE A 181 17.04 15.21 14.89
CA ILE A 181 16.90 13.76 14.58
C ILE A 181 15.75 13.29 13.65
N ALA A 182 14.68 14.04 13.41
CA ALA A 182 13.62 13.81 12.42
C ALA A 182 14.05 14.14 10.98
N LYS A 183 15.35 14.01 10.68
CA LYS A 183 15.90 14.16 9.34
C LYS A 183 15.59 12.90 8.50
N VAL A 184 14.35 12.87 8.00
CA VAL A 184 14.13 12.85 6.56
C VAL A 184 14.81 11.68 5.86
N LEU A 185 14.13 10.53 5.81
CA LEU A 185 14.22 9.71 4.61
C LEU A 185 13.60 10.55 3.50
N THR A 186 14.47 11.26 2.78
CA THR A 186 14.04 12.27 1.81
C THR A 186 13.17 11.58 0.77
N LEU A 187 12.18 12.31 0.25
CA LEU A 187 11.53 11.96 -1.01
C LEU A 187 12.60 11.59 -2.08
N SER A 188 13.77 12.24 -2.02
CA SER A 188 14.98 11.88 -2.78
C SER A 188 15.51 10.46 -2.55
N GLY A 189 15.45 9.92 -1.33
CA GLY A 189 15.77 8.52 -1.00
C GLY A 189 14.81 7.54 -1.67
N ILE A 190 13.50 7.81 -1.64
CA ILE A 190 12.48 7.02 -2.37
C ILE A 190 12.64 7.16 -3.89
N LEU A 191 13.00 8.35 -4.38
CA LEU A 191 13.30 8.59 -5.78
C LEU A 191 14.56 7.83 -6.25
N ASN A 192 15.62 7.86 -5.45
CA ASN A 192 16.84 7.08 -5.70
C ASN A 192 16.58 5.57 -5.61
N PHE A 193 15.65 5.16 -4.73
CA PHE A 193 15.16 3.79 -4.59
C PHE A 193 14.41 3.31 -5.84
N THR A 194 13.56 4.17 -6.42
CA THR A 194 12.76 3.82 -7.60
C THR A 194 13.53 3.92 -8.91
N ASP A 195 14.55 4.77 -9.04
CA ASP A 195 15.19 5.09 -10.33
C ASP A 195 16.66 4.67 -10.43
N GLY A 196 17.33 4.40 -9.29
CA GLY A 196 18.77 4.12 -9.27
C GLY A 196 19.16 2.78 -9.92
N LEU A 197 20.44 2.65 -10.29
CA LEU A 197 21.06 1.40 -10.77
C LEU A 197 20.79 0.20 -9.84
N TRP A 198 20.61 0.46 -8.55
CA TRP A 198 20.27 -0.52 -7.51
C TRP A 198 18.88 -1.14 -7.68
N SER A 199 17.93 -0.44 -8.30
CA SER A 199 16.62 -1.00 -8.65
C SER A 199 16.71 -2.09 -9.73
N SER A 200 17.85 -2.20 -10.41
CA SER A 200 18.17 -3.27 -11.37
C SER A 200 18.78 -4.50 -10.70
N CYS A 201 19.10 -4.44 -9.40
CA CYS A 201 19.60 -5.58 -8.64
C CYS A 201 18.44 -6.52 -8.31
N GLY A 202 18.14 -7.44 -9.23
CA GLY A 202 17.06 -8.43 -9.11
C GLY A 202 16.28 -8.57 -10.42
N GLU A 203 15.73 -9.76 -10.67
CA GLU A 203 14.84 -9.98 -11.81
C GLU A 203 13.38 -10.03 -11.32
N GLN A 204 12.45 -9.49 -12.11
CA GLN A 204 11.01 -9.63 -11.89
C GLN A 204 10.53 -9.05 -10.54
N ARG A 205 10.64 -7.72 -10.38
CA ARG A 205 10.25 -7.01 -9.15
C ARG A 205 9.03 -6.12 -9.34
N ILE A 206 8.13 -6.13 -8.36
CA ILE A 206 7.05 -5.16 -8.24
C ILE A 206 7.34 -4.23 -7.07
N ILE A 207 7.08 -2.94 -7.24
CA ILE A 207 7.14 -1.95 -6.17
C ILE A 207 5.74 -1.37 -6.03
N VAL A 208 5.18 -1.40 -4.83
CA VAL A 208 3.85 -0.86 -4.52
C VAL A 208 3.98 0.25 -3.50
N PHE A 209 3.38 1.38 -3.81
CA PHE A 209 3.24 2.53 -2.92
C PHE A 209 1.78 2.67 -2.52
N THR A 210 1.51 2.96 -1.24
CA THR A 210 0.17 3.34 -0.79
C THR A 210 0.15 4.79 -0.31
N THR A 211 -0.96 5.48 -0.52
CA THR A 211 -1.19 6.83 0.02
C THR A 211 -2.69 7.09 0.19
N ASN A 212 -3.08 7.95 1.14
CA ASN A 212 -4.46 8.42 1.19
C ASN A 212 -4.67 9.64 0.30
N HIS A 213 -3.63 10.47 0.13
CA HIS A 213 -3.69 11.75 -0.57
C HIS A 213 -2.70 11.84 -1.74
N LYS A 214 -3.15 11.44 -2.94
CA LYS A 214 -2.30 11.47 -4.16
C LYS A 214 -1.87 12.88 -4.55
N ASP A 215 -2.71 13.87 -4.29
CA ASP A 215 -2.47 15.30 -4.53
C ASP A 215 -1.30 15.86 -3.73
N ARG A 216 -0.96 15.25 -2.59
CA ARG A 216 0.18 15.64 -1.74
C ARG A 216 1.51 15.08 -2.22
N LEU A 217 1.51 14.19 -3.22
CA LEU A 217 2.73 13.56 -3.72
C LEU A 217 3.49 14.49 -4.68
N ALA A 218 4.81 14.53 -4.51
CA ALA A 218 5.67 15.26 -5.44
C ALA A 218 5.54 14.69 -6.87
N PRO A 219 5.34 15.53 -7.90
CA PRO A 219 5.18 15.08 -9.29
C PRO A 219 6.35 14.25 -9.83
N ALA A 220 7.53 14.37 -9.22
CA ALA A 220 8.70 13.55 -9.55
C ALA A 220 8.48 12.05 -9.29
N LEU A 221 7.67 11.67 -8.28
CA LEU A 221 7.36 10.28 -7.97
C LEU A 221 6.46 9.62 -9.04
N LEU A 222 5.55 10.40 -9.62
CA LEU A 222 4.54 9.96 -10.58
C LEU A 222 5.07 9.75 -12.01
N ARG A 223 6.40 9.86 -12.22
CA ARG A 223 7.01 9.75 -13.54
C ARG A 223 7.01 8.28 -14.02
N PRO A 224 6.76 8.03 -15.32
CA PRO A 224 6.89 6.69 -15.91
C PRO A 224 8.26 6.06 -15.63
N GLY A 225 8.27 4.77 -15.28
CA GLY A 225 9.46 4.05 -14.81
C GLY A 225 9.63 4.01 -13.28
N ARG A 226 8.83 4.81 -12.54
CA ARG A 226 8.78 4.81 -11.05
C ARG A 226 7.44 4.29 -10.55
N MET A 227 6.36 5.00 -10.85
CA MET A 227 4.97 4.62 -10.55
C MET A 227 4.25 4.56 -11.90
N ASP A 228 4.09 3.35 -12.44
CA ASP A 228 3.61 3.19 -13.80
C ASP A 228 2.09 2.99 -13.89
N MET A 229 1.50 2.33 -12.89
CA MET A 229 0.06 2.09 -12.80
C MET A 229 -0.49 2.73 -11.53
N HIS A 230 -1.42 3.65 -11.70
CA HIS A 230 -2.09 4.36 -10.60
C HIS A 230 -3.49 3.77 -10.43
N ILE A 231 -3.79 3.27 -9.24
CA ILE A 231 -5.04 2.59 -8.92
C ILE A 231 -5.75 3.39 -7.83
N TYR A 232 -6.90 3.95 -8.19
CA TYR A 232 -7.78 4.59 -7.23
C TYR A 232 -8.67 3.53 -6.56
N MET A 233 -8.54 3.39 -5.24
CA MET A 233 -9.37 2.53 -4.40
C MET A 233 -10.51 3.38 -3.84
N SER A 234 -11.63 3.42 -4.59
CA SER A 234 -12.81 4.21 -4.26
C SER A 234 -13.61 3.60 -3.09
N TYR A 235 -14.64 4.34 -2.67
CA TYR A 235 -15.72 3.78 -1.86
C TYR A 235 -16.42 2.61 -2.56
N CYS A 236 -17.20 1.85 -1.79
CA CYS A 236 -17.78 0.60 -2.23
C CYS A 236 -18.85 0.83 -3.30
N THR A 237 -18.64 0.23 -4.46
CA THR A 237 -19.65 0.18 -5.53
C THR A 237 -20.67 -0.92 -5.26
N TYR A 238 -21.77 -0.93 -6.00
CA TYR A 238 -22.75 -2.02 -5.90
C TYR A 238 -22.13 -3.40 -6.23
N ASP A 239 -21.23 -3.49 -7.20
CA ASP A 239 -20.50 -4.72 -7.50
C ASP A 239 -19.54 -5.13 -6.36
N GLY A 240 -18.89 -4.15 -5.74
CA GLY A 240 -18.13 -4.36 -4.51
C GLY A 240 -19.01 -4.92 -3.39
N PHE A 241 -20.17 -4.33 -3.17
CA PHE A 241 -21.14 -4.78 -2.18
C PHE A 241 -21.62 -6.21 -2.44
N LYS A 242 -21.99 -6.58 -3.67
CA LYS A 242 -22.38 -7.96 -4.01
C LYS A 242 -21.27 -8.96 -3.67
N THR A 243 -20.02 -8.57 -3.89
CA THR A 243 -18.87 -9.39 -3.50
C THR A 243 -18.80 -9.55 -1.97
N LEU A 244 -19.00 -8.47 -1.21
CA LEU A 244 -19.03 -8.53 0.26
C LEU A 244 -20.21 -9.37 0.77
N ALA A 245 -21.43 -9.16 0.25
CA ALA A 245 -22.61 -9.94 0.63
C ALA A 245 -22.41 -11.44 0.38
N SER A 246 -21.81 -11.80 -0.76
CA SER A 246 -21.48 -13.19 -1.06
C SER A 246 -20.40 -13.75 -0.12
N ASN A 247 -19.39 -12.95 0.24
CA ASN A 247 -18.30 -13.40 1.09
C ASN A 247 -18.69 -13.54 2.58
N TYR A 248 -19.46 -12.59 3.11
CA TYR A 248 -19.83 -12.54 4.53
C TYR A 248 -21.09 -13.35 4.84
N LEU A 249 -22.10 -13.29 3.97
CA LEU A 249 -23.42 -13.87 4.21
C LEU A 249 -23.74 -15.06 3.28
N GLY A 250 -22.91 -15.32 2.27
CA GLY A 250 -23.16 -16.40 1.31
C GLY A 250 -24.32 -16.13 0.34
N VAL A 251 -24.81 -14.89 0.26
CA VAL A 251 -25.96 -14.52 -0.57
C VAL A 251 -25.54 -13.79 -1.84
N THR A 252 -26.24 -14.06 -2.94
CA THR A 252 -26.03 -13.40 -4.24
C THR A 252 -27.20 -12.54 -4.67
N ASP A 253 -28.33 -12.65 -3.98
CA ASP A 253 -29.55 -11.88 -4.22
C ASP A 253 -30.32 -11.71 -2.91
N HIS A 254 -31.02 -10.59 -2.78
CA HIS A 254 -31.84 -10.26 -1.61
C HIS A 254 -32.81 -9.11 -1.94
N PRO A 255 -34.04 -9.07 -1.37
CA PRO A 255 -34.98 -7.98 -1.60
C PRO A 255 -34.42 -6.57 -1.33
N LEU A 256 -33.49 -6.45 -0.38
CA LEU A 256 -32.84 -5.17 -0.01
C LEU A 256 -31.72 -4.73 -0.97
N PHE A 257 -31.27 -5.56 -1.91
CA PHE A 257 -30.14 -5.21 -2.79
C PHE A 257 -30.43 -3.97 -3.65
N GLY A 258 -31.65 -3.82 -4.16
CA GLY A 258 -32.04 -2.66 -4.96
C GLY A 258 -32.06 -1.35 -4.16
N GLU A 259 -32.47 -1.43 -2.89
CA GLU A 259 -32.40 -0.29 -1.97
C GLU A 259 -30.94 0.07 -1.67
N ILE A 260 -30.11 -0.92 -1.33
CA ILE A 260 -28.68 -0.74 -1.05
C ILE A 260 -27.95 -0.16 -2.28
N GLU A 261 -28.26 -0.62 -3.49
CA GLU A 261 -27.70 -0.05 -4.73
C GLU A 261 -27.99 1.45 -4.83
N THR A 262 -29.23 1.85 -4.52
CA THR A 262 -29.66 3.25 -4.57
C THR A 262 -28.98 4.09 -3.49
N LEU A 263 -28.80 3.52 -2.29
CA LEU A 263 -28.12 4.19 -1.18
C LEU A 263 -26.62 4.39 -1.47
N LEU A 264 -25.93 3.37 -1.99
CA LEU A 264 -24.50 3.44 -2.32
C LEU A 264 -24.18 4.44 -3.45
N LYS A 265 -25.14 4.74 -4.33
CA LYS A 265 -24.98 5.79 -5.36
C LYS A 265 -24.92 7.21 -4.76
N ASN A 266 -25.46 7.40 -3.56
CA ASN A 266 -25.64 8.73 -2.95
C ASN A 266 -24.88 8.86 -1.62
N THR A 267 -24.11 7.86 -1.21
CA THR A 267 -23.45 7.87 0.10
C THR A 267 -22.13 7.14 0.02
N GLU A 268 -21.08 7.82 0.44
CA GLU A 268 -19.72 7.28 0.46
C GLU A 268 -19.55 6.32 1.64
N VAL A 269 -19.42 5.03 1.34
CA VAL A 269 -19.20 3.98 2.36
C VAL A 269 -18.05 3.10 1.93
N SER A 270 -17.06 2.92 2.81
CA SER A 270 -15.91 2.07 2.53
C SER A 270 -16.28 0.58 2.61
N PRO A 271 -15.60 -0.28 1.83
CA PRO A 271 -15.71 -1.73 1.98
C PRO A 271 -15.49 -2.24 3.41
N ALA A 272 -14.62 -1.59 4.18
CA ALA A 272 -14.39 -1.94 5.59
C ALA A 272 -15.63 -1.66 6.46
N GLU A 273 -16.28 -0.51 6.30
CA GLU A 273 -17.51 -0.18 7.02
C GLU A 273 -18.65 -1.15 6.67
N ILE A 274 -18.80 -1.48 5.38
CA ILE A 274 -19.81 -2.47 4.97
C ILE A 274 -19.50 -3.84 5.55
N GLY A 275 -18.24 -4.28 5.48
CA GLY A 275 -17.81 -5.55 6.07
C GLY A 275 -18.12 -5.63 7.56
N GLU A 276 -17.83 -4.56 8.31
CA GLU A 276 -18.12 -4.46 9.74
C GLU A 276 -19.61 -4.62 10.05
N GLU A 277 -20.47 -3.97 9.26
CA GLU A 277 -21.92 -4.06 9.44
C GLU A 277 -22.45 -5.46 9.09
N LEU A 278 -21.95 -6.06 8.00
CA LEU A 278 -22.33 -7.42 7.60
C LEU A 278 -21.87 -8.49 8.60
N MET A 279 -20.80 -8.25 9.37
CA MET A 279 -20.32 -9.17 10.41
C MET A 279 -21.16 -9.18 11.69
N ARG A 280 -22.11 -8.25 11.86
CA ARG A 280 -22.90 -8.16 13.10
C ARG A 280 -23.91 -9.29 13.26
N SER A 281 -24.27 -9.97 12.17
CA SER A 281 -25.23 -11.07 12.19
C SER A 281 -24.92 -12.06 11.07
N ASP A 282 -25.03 -13.36 11.37
CA ASP A 282 -24.98 -14.42 10.36
C ASP A 282 -26.30 -14.52 9.57
N ASP A 283 -27.39 -13.96 10.10
CA ASP A 283 -28.68 -13.86 9.42
C ASP A 283 -28.67 -12.71 8.40
N ALA A 284 -28.93 -13.04 7.13
CA ALA A 284 -28.83 -12.11 6.02
C ALA A 284 -29.90 -11.00 6.07
N ASP A 285 -31.12 -11.30 6.52
CA ASP A 285 -32.19 -10.31 6.65
C ASP A 285 -31.79 -9.26 7.71
N VAL A 286 -31.27 -9.73 8.85
CA VAL A 286 -30.83 -8.87 9.95
C VAL A 286 -29.60 -8.04 9.55
N ALA A 287 -28.58 -8.66 8.96
CA ALA A 287 -27.34 -7.99 8.57
C ALA A 287 -27.58 -6.92 7.49
N LEU A 288 -28.37 -7.26 6.46
CA LEU A 288 -28.68 -6.32 5.38
C LEU A 288 -29.64 -5.21 5.84
N GLY A 289 -30.58 -5.52 6.75
CA GLY A 289 -31.41 -4.52 7.40
C GLY A 289 -30.57 -3.51 8.21
N GLY A 290 -29.62 -4.00 9.01
CA GLY A 290 -28.67 -3.17 9.74
C GLY A 290 -27.80 -2.30 8.82
N LEU A 291 -27.39 -2.84 7.67
CA LEU A 291 -26.67 -2.08 6.65
C LEU A 291 -27.49 -0.94 6.05
N VAL A 292 -28.76 -1.17 5.73
CA VAL A 292 -29.65 -0.11 5.26
C VAL A 292 -29.79 1.01 6.29
N GLU A 293 -30.00 0.66 7.57
CA GLU A 293 -30.07 1.64 8.66
C GLU A 293 -28.77 2.43 8.81
N PHE A 294 -27.63 1.74 8.74
CA PHE A 294 -26.31 2.35 8.82
C PHE A 294 -26.08 3.37 7.69
N ILE A 295 -26.33 2.99 6.43
CA ILE A 295 -26.10 3.89 5.29
C ILE A 295 -27.07 5.08 5.36
N ASN A 296 -28.33 4.87 5.73
CA ASN A 296 -29.30 5.95 5.90
C ASN A 296 -28.88 6.94 6.99
N ARG A 297 -28.35 6.47 8.13
CA ARG A 297 -27.81 7.35 9.18
C ARG A 297 -26.66 8.19 8.65
N LYS A 298 -25.71 7.57 7.92
CA LYS A 298 -24.56 8.28 7.34
C LYS A 298 -24.98 9.32 6.30
N LYS A 299 -26.01 9.02 5.49
CA LYS A 299 -26.62 9.97 4.54
C LYS A 299 -27.20 11.20 5.25
N ILE A 300 -27.91 11.01 6.37
CA ILE A 300 -28.47 12.11 7.16
C ILE A 300 -27.36 12.96 7.78
N GLU A 301 -26.29 12.33 8.27
CA GLU A 301 -25.14 13.03 8.84
C GLU A 301 -24.37 13.84 7.78
N GLY A 302 -24.15 13.27 6.60
CA GLY A 302 -23.52 13.96 5.46
C GLY A 302 -24.29 15.21 5.04
N ASN A 303 -25.60 15.10 4.84
CA ASN A 303 -26.45 16.24 4.47
C ASN A 303 -26.45 17.36 5.53
N ARG A 304 -26.27 17.02 6.82
CA ARG A 304 -26.20 18.03 7.90
C ARG A 304 -24.87 18.77 7.93
N MET A 305 -23.77 18.14 7.48
CA MET A 305 -22.48 18.81 7.37
C MET A 305 -22.44 19.73 6.14
N GLU A 306 -22.90 19.27 4.98
CA GLU A 306 -23.01 20.09 3.77
C GLU A 306 -23.93 21.31 3.97
N GLY A 307 -25.00 21.17 4.76
CA GLY A 307 -25.87 22.30 5.10
C GLY A 307 -25.18 23.39 5.95
N ARG A 308 -24.22 23.00 6.82
CA ARG A 308 -23.48 23.96 7.66
C ARG A 308 -22.36 24.66 6.90
N GLU A 309 -21.66 23.96 6.00
CA GLU A 309 -20.62 24.56 5.17
C GLU A 309 -21.18 25.63 4.21
N ASN A 310 -22.41 25.44 3.71
CA ASN A 310 -23.08 26.44 2.88
C ASN A 310 -23.57 27.67 3.67
N ASP A 311 -23.90 27.51 4.96
CA ASP A 311 -24.29 28.63 5.82
C ASP A 311 -23.07 29.49 6.20
N ASP A 312 -21.91 28.85 6.44
CA ASP A 312 -20.65 29.54 6.76
C ASP A 312 -20.07 30.30 5.55
N GLU A 313 -20.24 29.82 4.31
CA GLU A 313 -19.82 30.56 3.11
C GLU A 313 -20.70 31.80 2.82
N HIS A 314 -21.95 31.81 3.27
CA HIS A 314 -22.84 32.96 3.09
C HIS A 314 -22.62 34.09 4.11
N GLU A 315 -22.16 33.79 5.33
CA GLU A 315 -21.84 34.83 6.33
C GLU A 315 -20.57 35.64 5.99
N VAL A 316 -19.59 35.06 5.26
CA VAL A 316 -18.33 35.77 4.91
C VAL A 316 -18.53 36.79 3.76
N SER A 317 -19.65 36.73 3.03
CA SER A 317 -19.93 37.64 1.90
C SER A 317 -20.76 38.88 2.27
N GLY A 318 -21.18 39.02 3.53
CA GLY A 318 -22.13 40.07 3.98
C GLY A 318 -21.53 41.35 4.58
N GLU A 319 -20.25 41.35 4.97
CA GLU A 319 -19.62 42.52 5.61
C GLU A 319 -18.71 43.28 4.64
N GLY A 320 -19.31 44.11 3.77
CA GLY A 320 -18.51 44.85 2.79
C GLY A 320 -19.23 45.94 2.01
N SER A 321 -20.23 46.62 2.59
CA SER A 321 -20.67 47.92 2.06
C SER A 321 -21.48 48.71 3.09
N GLY A 322 -20.78 49.52 3.88
CA GLY A 322 -21.40 50.48 4.77
C GLY A 322 -20.35 51.25 5.54
N GLU A 323 -19.91 52.39 4.99
CA GLU A 323 -19.90 53.70 5.66
C GLU A 323 -19.01 54.70 4.89
N GLU A 324 -19.71 55.74 4.40
CA GLU A 324 -19.33 57.15 4.15
C GLU A 324 -17.97 57.51 3.52
#